data_AF-A0AAV3Z2N7-F1
#
_entry.id   AF-A0AAV3Z2N7-F1
#
_cell.length_a   1.000
_cell.length_b   1.000
_cell.length_c   1.000
_cell.angle_alpha   90.00
_cell.angle_beta   90.00
_cell.angle_gamma   90.00
#
_symmetry.space_group_name_H-M   'P 1'
#
loop_
_entity.id
_entity.type
_entity.pdbx_description
1 polymer ?
#
loop_
_entity_poly.entity_id
_entity_poly.type
_entity_poly.pdbx_seq_one_letter_code
_entity_poly.pdbx_strand_id
1 'polypeptide(L)'
;MYGCEAWTISKQIQNKLEATEMWFLRRMLRIPWTAKKTNERVLNEANKRRSLIRIIRKRQATFLGHVMRRGKLEHLVTTGKFEGKRSRGRQREKIMDGLATWLGPGKVSDIPAAVKDRDLWRDMIANAYKQGTCDDDQKKKNLYMKVLWYIKLETPKDNYQKSRFWVLQY
;
A
#
# COMPACT_ATOMS: atom_id res chain seq x y z
N MET A 1 18.96 1.45 6.32
CA MET A 1 18.00 2.08 5.38
C MET A 1 17.19 3.11 6.16
N TYR A 2 17.74 4.30 6.31
CA TYR A 2 17.16 5.39 7.09
C TYR A 2 16.32 6.28 6.18
N GLY A 3 15.20 6.82 6.68
CA GLY A 3 14.37 7.79 5.97
C GLY A 3 13.49 7.26 4.83
N CYS A 4 13.57 5.97 4.48
CA CYS A 4 12.74 5.36 3.41
C CYS A 4 11.23 5.40 3.71
N GLU A 5 10.87 5.60 4.98
CA GLU A 5 9.49 5.69 5.48
C GLU A 5 8.74 6.92 4.95
N ALA A 6 9.47 7.99 4.64
CA ALA A 6 8.91 9.25 4.15
C ALA A 6 8.93 9.39 2.62
N TRP A 7 9.42 8.37 1.89
CA TRP A 7 9.55 8.45 0.43
C TRP A 7 8.26 8.11 -0.29
N THR A 8 7.93 8.89 -1.32
CA THR A 8 6.92 8.47 -2.30
C THR A 8 7.53 7.42 -3.23
N ILE A 9 7.06 6.17 -3.15
CA ILE A 9 7.51 5.10 -4.05
C ILE A 9 6.77 5.25 -5.38
N SER A 10 7.37 5.99 -6.30
CA SER A 10 6.94 6.00 -7.69
C SER A 10 7.37 4.73 -8.42
N LYS A 11 6.71 4.39 -9.52
CA LYS A 11 7.07 3.26 -10.38
C LYS A 11 8.53 3.32 -10.87
N GLN A 12 9.06 4.53 -11.11
CA GLN A 12 10.47 4.72 -11.45
C GLN A 12 11.41 4.32 -10.31
N ILE A 13 11.07 4.70 -9.07
CA ILE A 13 11.86 4.34 -7.88
C ILE A 13 11.74 2.84 -7.62
N GLN A 14 10.54 2.28 -7.81
CA GLN A 14 10.32 0.84 -7.71
C GLN A 14 11.24 0.06 -8.66
N ASN A 15 11.28 0.42 -9.94
CA ASN A 15 12.15 -0.22 -10.92
C ASN A 15 13.64 -0.09 -10.56
N LYS A 16 14.06 1.07 -10.06
CA LYS A 16 15.44 1.28 -9.58
C LYS A 16 15.76 0.37 -8.40
N LEU A 17 14.84 0.22 -7.44
CA LEU A 17 15.02 -0.65 -6.27
C LEU A 17 15.07 -2.14 -6.65
N GLU A 18 14.27 -2.57 -7.62
CA GLU A 18 14.33 -3.95 -8.14
C GLU A 18 15.65 -4.21 -8.89
N ALA A 19 16.12 -3.22 -9.66
CA ALA A 19 17.40 -3.31 -10.35
C ALA A 19 18.58 -3.34 -9.38
N THR A 20 18.56 -2.53 -8.30
CA THR A 20 19.62 -2.57 -7.28
C THR A 20 19.60 -3.88 -6.50
N GLU A 21 18.43 -4.43 -6.16
CA GLU A 21 18.30 -5.76 -5.53
C GLU A 21 18.92 -6.84 -6.43
N MET A 22 18.67 -6.82 -7.75
CA MET A 22 19.32 -7.73 -8.70
C MET A 22 20.82 -7.53 -8.82
N TRP A 23 21.27 -6.28 -8.82
CA TRP A 23 22.69 -5.99 -8.88
C TRP A 23 23.43 -6.56 -7.66
N PHE A 24 22.86 -6.39 -6.45
CA PHE A 24 23.42 -6.99 -5.23
C PHE A 24 23.44 -8.53 -5.31
N LEU A 25 22.34 -9.17 -5.73
CA LEU A 25 22.30 -10.64 -5.86
C LEU A 25 23.35 -11.16 -6.85
N ARG A 26 23.46 -10.55 -8.03
CA ARG A 26 24.46 -10.95 -9.03
C ARG A 26 25.88 -10.80 -8.51
N ARG A 27 26.15 -9.74 -7.75
CA ARG A 27 27.46 -9.49 -7.16
C ARG A 27 27.80 -10.49 -6.04
N MET A 28 26.83 -10.82 -5.18
CA MET A 28 27.02 -11.83 -4.12
C MET A 28 27.24 -13.24 -4.71
N LEU A 29 26.50 -13.60 -5.76
CA LEU A 29 26.66 -14.88 -6.47
C LEU A 29 27.85 -14.90 -7.45
N ARG A 30 28.60 -13.80 -7.55
CA ARG A 30 29.74 -13.64 -8.49
C ARG A 30 29.40 -13.99 -9.94
N ILE A 31 28.18 -13.68 -10.39
CA ILE A 31 27.72 -13.99 -11.74
C ILE A 31 28.36 -12.99 -12.71
N PRO A 32 29.20 -13.44 -13.66
CA PRO A 32 29.74 -12.55 -14.66
C PRO A 32 28.65 -12.10 -15.62
N TRP A 33 28.81 -10.90 -16.19
CA TRP A 33 27.86 -10.36 -17.16
C TRP A 33 27.77 -11.22 -18.43
N THR A 34 28.83 -11.95 -18.78
CA THR A 34 28.91 -12.88 -19.92
C THR A 34 27.95 -14.05 -19.80
N ALA A 35 27.58 -14.45 -18.57
CA ALA A 35 26.71 -15.60 -18.34
C ALA A 35 25.27 -15.36 -18.84
N LYS A 36 24.87 -14.11 -19.13
CA LYS A 36 23.54 -13.72 -19.64
C LYS A 36 22.35 -14.40 -18.92
N LYS A 37 22.51 -14.72 -17.63
CA LYS A 37 21.46 -15.38 -16.83
C LYS A 37 20.23 -14.47 -16.67
N THR A 38 19.03 -15.04 -16.79
CA THR A 38 17.76 -14.35 -16.56
C THR A 38 17.58 -13.99 -15.08
N ASN A 39 16.82 -12.93 -14.78
CA ASN A 39 16.62 -12.46 -13.41
C ASN A 39 15.92 -13.51 -12.52
N GLU A 40 15.00 -14.29 -13.09
CA GLU A 40 14.31 -15.38 -12.39
C GLU A 40 15.27 -16.49 -11.96
N ARG A 41 16.22 -16.85 -12.84
CA ARG A 41 17.22 -17.87 -12.52
C ARG A 41 18.16 -17.41 -11.40
N VAL A 42 18.55 -16.13 -11.40
CA VAL A 42 19.35 -15.53 -10.32
C VAL A 42 18.61 -15.57 -8.98
N LEU A 43 17.29 -15.29 -8.98
CA LEU A 43 16.45 -15.35 -7.78
C LEU A 43 16.32 -16.77 -7.24
N ASN A 44 16.09 -17.75 -8.12
CA ASN A 44 15.99 -19.17 -7.76
C ASN A 44 17.32 -19.69 -7.19
N GLU A 45 18.44 -19.34 -7.81
CA GLU A 45 19.79 -19.73 -7.35
C GLU A 45 20.14 -19.10 -5.99
N ALA A 46 19.72 -17.85 -5.75
CA ALA A 46 19.85 -17.22 -4.44
C ALA A 46 18.89 -17.80 -3.38
N ASN A 47 17.89 -18.59 -3.79
CA ASN A 47 16.73 -18.98 -2.97
C ASN A 47 16.10 -17.77 -2.24
N LYS A 48 16.03 -16.63 -2.92
CA LYS A 48 15.46 -15.38 -2.39
C LYS A 48 14.32 -14.91 -3.28
N ARG A 49 13.33 -14.27 -2.67
CA ARG A 49 12.29 -13.51 -3.37
C ARG A 49 12.59 -12.02 -3.25
N ARG A 50 12.16 -11.22 -4.23
CA ARG A 50 12.21 -9.75 -4.16
C ARG A 50 11.55 -9.29 -2.87
N SER A 51 12.32 -8.68 -1.99
CA SER A 51 11.93 -8.43 -0.60
C SER A 51 12.09 -6.97 -0.22
N LEU A 52 12.94 -6.24 -0.93
CA LEU A 52 13.36 -4.90 -0.55
C LEU A 52 12.20 -3.89 -0.57
N ILE A 53 11.43 -3.85 -1.65
CA ILE A 53 10.23 -3.00 -1.75
C ILE A 53 9.22 -3.35 -0.66
N ARG A 54 9.05 -4.64 -0.37
CA ARG A 54 8.11 -5.10 0.65
C ARG A 54 8.53 -4.66 2.05
N ILE A 55 9.83 -4.72 2.35
CA ILE A 55 10.37 -4.22 3.62
C ILE A 55 10.14 -2.72 3.74
N ILE A 56 10.40 -1.95 2.67
CA ILE A 56 10.17 -0.50 2.66
C ILE A 56 8.69 -0.20 2.89
N ARG A 57 7.77 -0.83 2.14
CA ARG A 57 6.33 -0.61 2.29
C ARG A 57 5.81 -0.96 3.69
N LYS A 58 6.32 -2.04 4.30
CA LYS A 58 6.00 -2.39 5.69
C LYS A 58 6.43 -1.29 6.66
N ARG A 59 7.65 -0.75 6.51
CA ARG A 59 8.16 0.35 7.34
C ARG A 59 7.33 1.62 7.13
N GLN A 60 7.05 1.97 5.87
CA GLN A 60 6.17 3.10 5.52
C GLN A 60 4.79 2.98 6.18
N ALA A 61 4.12 1.84 6.08
CA ALA A 61 2.81 1.63 6.69
C ALA A 61 2.88 1.67 8.23
N THR A 62 3.98 1.18 8.83
CA THR A 62 4.18 1.25 10.29
C THR A 62 4.36 2.70 10.75
N PHE A 63 5.23 3.45 10.07
CA PHE A 63 5.47 4.87 10.32
C PHE A 63 4.20 5.69 10.15
N LEU A 64 3.46 5.48 9.06
CA LEU A 64 2.23 6.21 8.80
C LEU A 64 1.13 5.89 9.81
N GLY A 65 1.01 4.62 10.23
CA GLY A 65 0.13 4.25 11.33
C GLY A 65 0.47 5.01 12.61
N HIS A 66 1.75 5.21 12.91
CA HIS A 66 2.19 5.98 14.07
C HIS A 66 1.85 7.48 13.95
N VAL A 67 2.17 8.09 12.80
CA VAL A 67 1.92 9.52 12.53
C VAL A 67 0.43 9.85 12.60
N MET A 68 -0.42 9.05 11.97
CA MET A 68 -1.86 9.31 11.93
C MET A 68 -2.53 9.19 13.31
N ARG A 69 -2.10 8.25 14.14
CA ARG A 69 -2.64 8.09 15.50
C ARG A 69 -2.24 9.21 16.46
N ARG A 70 -1.10 9.86 16.21
CA ARG A 70 -0.63 10.99 17.04
C ARG A 70 -1.45 12.27 16.81
N GLY A 71 -2.15 12.39 15.68
CA GLY A 71 -3.12 13.47 15.41
C GLY A 71 -2.54 14.89 15.31
N LYS A 72 -1.21 15.05 15.17
CA LYS A 72 -0.53 16.35 15.05
C LYS A 72 -0.52 16.86 13.60
N LEU A 73 0.05 18.05 13.36
CA LEU A 73 0.19 18.66 12.02
C LEU A 73 0.75 17.71 10.95
N GLU A 74 1.65 16.82 11.33
CA GLU A 74 2.23 15.78 10.45
C GLU A 74 1.17 14.91 9.77
N HIS A 75 0.03 14.63 10.43
CA HIS A 75 -1.10 13.91 9.86
C HIS A 75 -1.75 14.67 8.69
N LEU A 76 -1.92 15.99 8.83
CA LEU A 76 -2.51 16.85 7.80
C LEU A 76 -1.60 16.94 6.57
N VAL A 77 -0.30 17.17 6.79
CA VAL A 77 0.72 17.21 5.72
C VAL A 77 0.75 15.88 4.96
N THR A 78 0.69 14.77 5.67
CA THR A 78 0.76 13.42 5.10
C THR A 78 -0.51 13.01 4.35
N THR A 79 -1.68 13.41 4.85
CA THR A 79 -2.97 13.13 4.20
C THR A 79 -3.18 14.01 2.96
N GLY A 80 -2.55 15.19 2.91
CA GLY A 80 -2.61 16.11 1.78
C GLY A 80 -4.03 16.60 1.48
N LYS A 81 -4.90 16.60 2.51
CA LYS A 81 -6.24 17.20 2.53
C LYS A 81 -6.10 18.65 2.98
N PHE A 82 -5.55 19.48 2.09
CA PHE A 82 -5.67 20.93 2.22
C PHE A 82 -6.95 21.34 1.47
N GLU A 83 -7.69 22.30 2.02
CA GLU A 83 -8.87 22.86 1.36
C GLU A 83 -8.43 23.53 0.04
N GLY A 84 -9.01 23.10 -1.08
CA GLY A 84 -8.70 23.62 -2.41
C GLY A 84 -8.72 22.58 -3.53
N LYS A 85 -9.03 23.03 -4.75
CA LYS A 85 -8.89 22.21 -5.96
C LYS A 85 -7.44 22.26 -6.43
N ARG A 86 -6.84 21.11 -6.74
CA ARG A 86 -5.51 21.05 -7.36
C ARG A 86 -5.56 21.58 -8.79
N SER A 87 -4.44 22.12 -9.27
CA SER A 87 -4.31 22.52 -10.67
C SER A 87 -4.57 21.35 -11.62
N ARG A 88 -5.13 21.66 -12.79
CA ARG A 88 -5.29 20.70 -13.89
C ARG A 88 -3.91 20.29 -14.43
N GLY A 89 -3.66 19.00 -14.59
CA GLY A 89 -2.40 18.45 -15.09
C GLY A 89 -2.06 17.08 -14.47
N ARG A 90 -0.85 16.58 -14.75
CA ARG A 90 -0.35 15.32 -14.16
C ARG A 90 -0.08 15.53 -12.67
N GLN A 91 -0.92 14.94 -11.83
CA GLN A 91 -0.76 15.01 -10.38
C GLN A 91 0.46 14.19 -9.92
N ARG A 92 1.17 14.69 -8.91
CA ARG A 92 2.25 13.95 -8.25
C ARG A 92 1.64 12.82 -7.41
N GLU A 93 2.27 11.65 -7.44
CA GLU A 93 1.88 10.50 -6.62
C GLU A 93 2.07 10.83 -5.14
N LYS A 94 1.11 10.43 -4.30
CA LYS A 94 1.24 10.54 -2.84
C LYS A 94 1.62 9.21 -2.25
N ILE A 95 2.23 9.25 -1.08
CA ILE A 95 2.51 8.06 -0.27
C ILE A 95 1.20 7.31 0.04
N MET A 96 0.12 8.05 0.32
CA MET A 96 -1.22 7.50 0.56
C MET A 96 -1.78 6.72 -0.64
N ASP A 97 -1.59 7.25 -1.86
CA ASP A 97 -2.08 6.61 -3.08
C ASP A 97 -1.33 5.29 -3.34
N GLY A 98 -0.01 5.29 -3.09
CA GLY A 98 0.83 4.09 -3.19
C GLY A 98 0.52 3.03 -2.13
N LEU A 99 0.19 3.44 -0.90
CA LEU A 99 -0.22 2.52 0.16
C LEU A 99 -1.62 1.96 0.00
N ALA A 100 -2.58 2.77 -0.45
CA ALA A 100 -3.92 2.29 -0.79
C ALA A 100 -3.83 1.18 -1.85
N THR A 101 -2.99 1.39 -2.87
CA THR A 101 -2.72 0.39 -3.91
C THR A 101 -2.10 -0.90 -3.34
N TRP A 102 -1.27 -0.80 -2.30
CA TRP A 102 -0.57 -1.95 -1.71
C TRP A 102 -1.40 -2.74 -0.68
N LEU A 103 -2.19 -2.08 0.16
CA LEU A 103 -2.93 -2.71 1.25
C LEU A 103 -4.16 -3.48 0.78
N GLY A 104 -4.68 -3.20 -0.41
CA GLY A 104 -5.67 -4.04 -1.08
C GLY A 104 -7.15 -3.66 -0.94
N PRO A 105 -7.55 -2.69 -0.09
CA PRO A 105 -8.87 -2.09 -0.26
C PRO A 105 -8.90 -0.56 -0.07
N GLY A 106 -9.81 0.09 -0.80
CA GLY A 106 -10.42 1.36 -0.37
C GLY A 106 -9.84 2.61 -0.99
N LYS A 107 -10.72 3.60 -1.16
CA LYS A 107 -10.32 4.96 -1.48
C LYS A 107 -9.39 5.44 -0.36
N VAL A 108 -8.54 6.42 -0.64
CA VAL A 108 -7.66 7.07 0.36
C VAL A 108 -8.43 7.55 1.62
N SER A 109 -9.75 7.70 1.52
CA SER A 109 -10.66 8.02 2.62
C SER A 109 -10.75 6.98 3.73
N ASP A 110 -10.46 5.71 3.45
CA ASP A 110 -10.79 4.60 4.36
C ASP A 110 -9.58 4.25 5.26
N ILE A 111 -8.37 4.65 4.83
CA ILE A 111 -7.11 4.45 5.56
C ILE A 111 -7.14 5.09 6.96
N PRO A 112 -7.59 6.36 7.15
CA PRO A 112 -7.66 6.95 8.49
C PRO A 112 -8.55 6.18 9.47
N ALA A 113 -9.63 5.55 9.00
CA ALA A 113 -10.49 4.73 9.84
C ALA A 113 -9.79 3.42 10.23
N ALA A 114 -9.18 2.73 9.26
CA ALA A 114 -8.42 1.50 9.49
C ALA A 114 -7.20 1.70 10.40
N VAL A 115 -6.57 2.88 10.37
CA VAL A 115 -5.38 3.19 11.18
C VAL A 115 -5.72 3.47 12.65
N LYS A 116 -6.95 3.91 12.95
CA LYS A 116 -7.41 4.11 14.33
C LYS A 116 -7.42 2.79 15.10
N ASP A 117 -7.88 1.73 14.46
CA ASP A 117 -7.80 0.38 15.01
C ASP A 117 -6.38 -0.20 14.83
N ARG A 118 -5.72 -0.49 15.94
CA ARG A 118 -4.33 -0.95 15.93
C ARG A 118 -4.21 -2.38 15.41
N ASP A 119 -5.18 -3.23 15.72
CA ASP A 119 -5.11 -4.66 15.43
C ASP A 119 -5.54 -4.91 13.99
N LEU A 120 -6.59 -4.24 13.52
CA LEU A 120 -6.94 -4.21 12.09
C LEU A 120 -5.77 -3.68 11.24
N TRP A 121 -5.11 -2.60 11.65
CA TRP A 121 -3.97 -2.06 10.91
C TRP A 121 -2.79 -3.05 10.83
N ARG A 122 -2.49 -3.72 11.94
CA ARG A 122 -1.44 -4.74 12.00
C ARG A 122 -1.76 -5.93 11.11
N ASP A 123 -3.01 -6.39 11.13
CA ASP A 123 -3.47 -7.51 10.33
C ASP A 123 -3.47 -7.19 8.84
N MET A 124 -3.89 -5.97 8.46
CA MET A 124 -3.79 -5.50 7.07
C MET A 124 -2.34 -5.48 6.59
N ILE A 125 -1.41 -4.96 7.39
CA ILE A 125 0.03 -4.98 7.04
C ILE A 125 0.55 -6.41 6.94
N ALA A 126 0.18 -7.29 7.87
CA ALA A 126 0.60 -8.69 7.86
C ALA A 126 0.06 -9.42 6.63
N ASN A 127 -1.19 -9.18 6.26
CA ASN A 127 -1.85 -9.73 5.08
C ASN A 127 -1.21 -9.21 3.79
N ALA A 128 -0.98 -7.91 3.66
CA ALA A 128 -0.29 -7.31 2.50
C ALA A 128 1.17 -7.80 2.37
N TYR A 129 1.85 -8.04 3.50
CA TYR A 129 3.20 -8.61 3.52
C TYR A 129 3.21 -10.08 3.06
N LYS A 130 2.20 -10.86 3.47
CA LYS A 130 2.02 -12.26 3.07
C LYS A 130 1.59 -12.41 1.60
N GLN A 131 0.79 -11.48 1.08
CA GLN A 131 0.25 -11.51 -0.29
C GLN A 131 1.22 -11.12 -1.40
N GLY A 132 2.43 -10.67 -1.08
CA GLY A 132 3.51 -10.44 -2.07
C GLY A 132 3.97 -11.69 -2.82
N THR A 133 3.20 -12.78 -2.78
CA THR A 133 3.39 -14.04 -3.50
C THR A 133 2.46 -14.21 -4.70
N CYS A 134 1.71 -13.19 -5.11
CA CYS A 134 0.94 -13.29 -6.35
C CYS A 134 0.84 -11.95 -7.09
N ASP A 135 1.41 -11.91 -8.29
CA ASP A 135 0.93 -11.04 -9.37
C ASP A 135 -0.45 -11.48 -9.90
N ASP A 136 -1.17 -12.38 -9.19
CA ASP A 136 -2.55 -12.74 -9.50
C ASP A 136 -3.51 -11.69 -8.94
N ASP A 137 -4.02 -10.83 -9.82
CA ASP A 137 -5.11 -9.89 -9.52
C ASP A 137 -6.37 -10.57 -8.96
N GLN A 138 -6.51 -11.89 -9.12
CA GLN A 138 -7.61 -12.69 -8.61
C GLN A 138 -7.58 -12.88 -7.08
N LYS A 139 -6.39 -13.01 -6.47
CA LYS A 139 -6.26 -13.15 -5.01
C LYS A 139 -6.48 -11.83 -4.28
N LYS A 140 -6.11 -10.70 -4.90
CA LYS A 140 -6.45 -9.35 -4.42
C LYS A 140 -7.96 -9.16 -4.34
N LYS A 141 -8.72 -9.62 -5.35
CA LYS A 141 -10.20 -9.59 -5.35
C LYS A 141 -10.81 -10.41 -4.22
N ASN A 142 -10.31 -11.62 -3.94
CA ASN A 142 -10.84 -12.44 -2.84
C ASN A 142 -10.53 -11.87 -1.45
N LEU A 143 -9.36 -11.28 -1.24
CA LEU A 143 -9.07 -10.58 0.02
C LEU A 143 -9.95 -9.33 0.16
N TYR A 144 -10.12 -8.57 -0.91
CA TYR A 144 -11.00 -7.41 -0.96
C TYR A 144 -12.42 -7.79 -0.56
N MET A 145 -12.96 -8.90 -1.10
CA MET A 145 -14.27 -9.41 -0.69
C MET A 145 -14.31 -9.82 0.78
N LYS A 146 -13.23 -10.39 1.34
CA LYS A 146 -13.15 -10.78 2.75
C LYS A 146 -13.07 -9.58 3.71
N VAL A 147 -12.27 -8.57 3.37
CA VAL A 147 -12.12 -7.34 4.17
C VAL A 147 -13.36 -6.45 4.07
N LEU A 148 -13.93 -6.28 2.87
CA LEU A 148 -15.21 -5.59 2.72
C LEU A 148 -16.34 -6.28 3.46
N TRP A 149 -16.38 -7.62 3.44
CA TRP A 149 -17.38 -8.37 4.20
C TRP A 149 -17.28 -8.08 5.70
N TYR A 150 -16.06 -8.04 6.25
CA TYR A 150 -15.80 -7.68 7.64
C TYR A 150 -16.25 -6.23 7.96
N ILE A 151 -15.85 -5.26 7.13
CA ILE A 151 -16.23 -3.85 7.28
C ILE A 151 -17.75 -3.65 7.12
N LYS A 152 -18.42 -4.43 6.26
CA LYS A 152 -19.87 -4.38 6.02
C LYS A 152 -20.68 -5.03 7.14
N LEU A 153 -20.09 -5.92 7.94
CA LEU A 153 -20.71 -6.56 9.09
C LEU A 153 -20.67 -5.69 10.37
N GLU A 154 -19.70 -4.79 10.49
CA GLU A 154 -19.58 -3.86 11.63
C GLU A 154 -20.38 -2.56 11.48
N THR A 155 -21.07 -2.36 10.35
CA THR A 155 -22.07 -1.29 10.22
C THR A 155 -23.46 -1.82 10.62
N PRO A 156 -24.09 -1.32 11.69
CA PRO A 156 -25.48 -1.64 12.00
C PRO A 156 -26.38 -1.30 10.81
N LYS A 157 -27.32 -2.19 10.49
CA LYS A 157 -28.26 -2.09 9.37
C LYS A 157 -29.33 -0.99 9.53
N ASP A 158 -29.12 0.00 10.40
CA ASP A 158 -30.21 0.91 10.83
C ASP A 158 -30.30 2.24 10.08
N ASN A 159 -29.56 2.45 8.99
CA ASN A 159 -29.63 3.72 8.23
C ASN A 159 -29.86 3.57 6.71
N TYR A 160 -30.52 2.49 6.28
CA TYR A 160 -30.94 2.31 4.87
C TYR A 160 -32.47 2.42 4.65
N GLN A 161 -33.22 3.10 5.54
CA GLN A 161 -34.62 3.46 5.29
C GLN A 161 -34.98 4.96 5.34
N LYS A 162 -34.06 5.87 5.70
CA LYS A 162 -34.39 7.31 5.89
C LYS A 162 -34.01 8.27 4.75
N SER A 163 -33.58 7.78 3.59
CA SER A 163 -33.10 8.64 2.48
C SER A 163 -33.90 8.48 1.18
N ARG A 164 -35.18 8.10 1.27
CA ARG A 164 -36.07 8.01 0.09
C ARG A 164 -37.44 8.69 0.23
N PHE A 165 -37.64 9.54 1.24
CA PHE A 165 -38.96 10.13 1.56
C PHE A 165 -39.05 11.66 1.46
N TRP A 166 -38.16 12.34 0.72
CA TRP A 166 -38.17 13.81 0.60
C TRP A 166 -38.04 14.35 -0.84
N VAL A 167 -38.59 13.66 -1.85
CA VAL A 167 -38.61 14.20 -3.25
C VAL A 167 -40.01 14.17 -3.89
N LEU A 168 -41.10 13.94 -3.15
CA LEU A 168 -42.45 14.06 -3.72
C LEU A 168 -43.43 14.62 -2.68
N GLN A 169 -43.35 15.92 -2.42
CA GLN A 169 -44.51 16.78 -2.14
C GLN A 169 -44.05 18.24 -2.06
N TYR A 170 -44.71 19.08 -2.86
CA TYR A 170 -44.47 20.49 -3.20
C TYR A 170 -43.49 20.75 -4.35
#